data_AF-A0A4Q3Y7I4-F1
#
_entry.id   AF-A0A4Q3Y7I4-F1
#
_cell.length_a   1.000
_cell.length_b   1.000
_cell.length_c   1.000
_cell.angle_alpha   90.00
_cell.angle_beta   90.00
_cell.angle_gamma   90.00
#
_symmetry.space_group_name_H-M   'P 1'
#
loop_
_entity.id
_entity.type
_entity.pdbx_description
1 polymer ?
#
loop_
_entity_poly.entity_id
_entity_poly.type
_entity_poly.pdbx_seq_one_letter_code
_entity_poly.pdbx_strand_id
1 'polypeptide(L)'
;MSALPSKPVADAPATREKVVSILELLETRMLWSAAKQIISATGIHVSRGWQETLAHAREDFYSDAIWTSAFNSLSTAARWHTYVGNKHVSFFDLREQNEDAKTQVLDWALKRAVDDLRPILRHRPFDILDAPTRKADLEQYKTSAPRLLAADLQGGKMYLQFFSTRAYSMRESLDISKMSAAQIKLFEEYEEVIGVKTRLVPCFDTVVVDTNNDLVEFRIDFQPGMAEDRNNSAFARVMTEFNRATTKFFGQGAVGVGLMNLHPAINPMYL
;
A
#
# COMPACT_ATOMS: atom_id res chain seq x y z
N MET A 1 36.73 2.79 -39.36
CA MET A 1 35.54 2.27 -38.65
C MET A 1 35.56 2.85 -37.25
N SER A 2 34.69 3.83 -37.01
CA SER A 2 34.63 4.56 -35.74
C SER A 2 33.88 3.72 -34.70
N ALA A 3 34.51 3.49 -33.55
CA ALA A 3 33.88 2.82 -32.42
C ALA A 3 32.82 3.76 -31.83
N LEU A 4 31.57 3.28 -31.81
CA LEU A 4 30.46 3.97 -31.14
C LEU A 4 30.76 4.05 -29.63
N PRO A 5 30.61 5.22 -28.99
CA PRO A 5 30.74 5.33 -27.55
C PRO A 5 29.58 4.58 -26.88
N SER A 6 29.93 3.65 -26.01
CA SER A 6 29.00 2.99 -25.09
C SER A 6 28.23 4.04 -24.30
N LYS A 7 26.90 3.94 -24.28
CA LYS A 7 26.04 4.73 -23.40
C LYS A 7 26.56 4.60 -21.94
N PRO A 8 26.59 5.70 -21.17
CA PRO A 8 26.88 5.60 -19.75
C PRO A 8 25.81 4.72 -19.10
N VAL A 9 26.28 3.68 -18.40
CA VAL A 9 25.47 2.90 -17.46
C VAL A 9 24.97 3.91 -16.43
N ALA A 10 23.66 4.08 -16.29
CA ALA A 10 23.11 4.91 -15.24
C ALA A 10 23.61 4.36 -13.90
N ASP A 11 24.35 5.17 -13.14
CA ASP A 11 24.86 4.81 -11.83
C ASP A 11 23.71 4.29 -10.97
N ALA A 12 23.85 3.08 -10.44
CA ALA A 12 22.87 2.52 -9.52
C ALA A 12 22.74 3.48 -8.32
N PRO A 13 21.52 3.85 -7.89
CA PRO A 13 21.35 4.79 -6.80
C PRO A 13 22.04 4.27 -5.55
N ALA A 14 22.77 5.16 -4.87
CA ALA A 14 23.53 4.82 -3.68
C ALA A 14 22.59 4.15 -2.65
N THR A 15 23.07 3.14 -1.92
CA THR A 15 22.24 2.37 -0.96
C THR A 15 21.46 3.28 0.01
N ARG A 16 22.04 4.42 0.39
CA ARG A 16 21.38 5.48 1.17
C ARG A 16 20.11 6.00 0.50
N GLU A 17 20.14 6.34 -0.78
CA GLU A 17 18.98 6.87 -1.51
C GLU A 17 17.83 5.86 -1.50
N LYS A 18 18.15 4.58 -1.67
CA LYS A 18 17.15 3.50 -1.57
C LYS A 18 16.55 3.40 -0.17
N VAL A 19 17.37 3.55 0.87
CA VAL A 19 16.88 3.60 2.26
C VAL A 19 15.95 4.79 2.47
N VAL A 20 16.32 5.98 1.98
CA VAL A 20 15.47 7.17 2.06
C VAL A 20 14.14 6.94 1.34
N SER A 21 14.15 6.37 0.14
CA SER A 21 12.91 6.03 -0.59
C SER A 21 12.01 5.05 0.18
N ILE A 22 12.59 4.04 0.84
CA ILE A 22 11.82 3.11 1.69
C ILE A 22 11.23 3.83 2.91
N LEU A 23 11.99 4.73 3.54
CA LEU A 23 11.49 5.53 4.67
C LEU A 23 10.34 6.44 4.23
N GLU A 24 10.43 7.07 3.06
CA GLU A 24 9.33 7.85 2.47
C GLU A 24 8.10 6.98 2.21
N LEU A 25 8.28 5.75 1.72
CA LEU A 25 7.17 4.81 1.55
C LEU A 25 6.54 4.44 2.90
N LEU A 26 7.34 4.13 3.92
CA LEU A 26 6.84 3.79 5.26
C LEU A 26 6.12 4.97 5.92
N GLU A 27 6.62 6.21 5.76
CA GLU A 27 5.96 7.43 6.27
C GLU A 27 4.52 7.53 5.77
N THR A 28 4.28 7.20 4.51
CA THR A 28 2.92 7.27 3.93
C THR A 28 1.95 6.22 4.46
N ARG A 29 2.40 5.25 5.27
CA ARG A 29 1.60 4.05 5.61
C ARG A 29 1.58 3.71 7.09
N MET A 30 2.59 4.17 7.84
CA MET A 30 2.86 3.70 9.18
C MET A 30 2.87 4.84 10.18
N LEU A 31 2.17 4.64 11.30
CA LEU A 31 2.24 5.56 12.42
C LEU A 31 3.66 5.62 12.95
N TRP A 32 4.10 6.82 13.32
CA TRP A 32 5.46 7.05 13.82
C TRP A 32 5.82 6.17 15.01
N SER A 33 4.87 5.94 15.92
CA SER A 33 5.06 5.08 17.10
C SER A 33 5.50 3.66 16.75
N ALA A 34 4.96 3.08 15.69
CA ALA A 34 5.35 1.76 15.19
C ALA A 34 6.67 1.82 14.40
N ALA A 35 6.80 2.81 13.52
CA ALA A 35 7.97 2.96 12.67
C ALA A 35 9.27 3.18 13.46
N LYS A 36 9.20 3.95 14.54
CA LYS A 36 10.34 4.26 15.40
C LYS A 36 11.07 3.00 15.84
N GLN A 37 10.33 1.97 16.26
CA GLN A 37 10.90 0.70 16.74
C GLN A 37 11.60 -0.07 15.62
N ILE A 38 10.99 -0.09 14.43
CA ILE A 38 11.53 -0.77 13.25
C ILE A 38 12.82 -0.08 12.80
N ILE A 39 12.82 1.26 12.69
CA ILE A 39 13.97 2.02 12.21
C ILE A 39 15.12 1.93 13.24
N SER A 40 14.83 2.01 14.54
CA SER A 40 15.87 1.92 15.57
C SER A 40 16.65 0.61 15.54
N ALA A 41 16.03 -0.47 15.06
CA ALA A 41 16.69 -1.78 14.94
C ALA A 41 17.70 -1.85 13.77
N THR A 42 17.74 -0.83 12.91
CA THR A 42 18.60 -0.83 11.70
C THR A 42 19.96 -0.17 11.91
N GLY A 43 20.16 0.50 13.05
CA GLY A 43 21.39 1.22 13.37
C GLY A 43 21.50 2.63 12.78
N ILE A 44 20.52 3.10 12.00
CA ILE A 44 20.47 4.50 11.55
C ILE A 44 19.81 5.39 12.60
N HIS A 45 20.11 6.69 12.59
CA HIS A 45 19.54 7.65 13.53
C HIS A 45 18.02 7.74 13.44
N VAL A 46 17.38 7.92 14.59
CA VAL A 46 15.94 8.04 14.76
C VAL A 46 15.65 9.27 15.60
N SER A 47 14.87 10.20 15.06
CA SER A 47 14.57 11.49 15.70
C SER A 47 13.21 11.46 16.42
N ARG A 48 12.56 12.61 16.63
CA ARG A 48 11.26 12.66 17.33
C ARG A 48 10.07 12.44 16.41
N GLY A 49 10.28 12.49 15.10
CA GLY A 49 9.24 12.25 14.09
C GLY A 49 9.80 11.85 12.74
N TRP A 50 8.88 11.57 11.80
CA TRP A 50 9.19 11.22 10.41
C TRP A 50 10.02 12.27 9.69
N GLN A 51 9.62 13.54 9.79
CA GLN A 51 10.28 14.64 9.06
C GLN A 51 11.75 14.80 9.45
N GLU A 52 12.04 14.85 10.75
CA GLU A 52 13.40 14.94 11.28
C GLU A 52 14.22 13.71 10.91
N THR A 53 13.65 12.51 11.07
CA THR A 53 14.34 11.25 10.76
C THR A 53 14.69 11.16 9.27
N LEU A 54 13.79 11.57 8.38
CA LEU A 54 14.03 11.64 6.94
C LEU A 54 15.08 12.70 6.57
N ALA A 55 15.10 13.84 7.26
CA ALA A 55 16.12 14.86 7.06
C ALA A 55 17.51 14.32 7.45
N HIS A 56 17.65 13.73 8.64
CA HIS A 56 18.89 13.09 9.08
C HIS A 56 19.33 11.97 8.14
N ALA A 57 18.42 11.08 7.71
CA ALA A 57 18.78 10.00 6.79
C ALA A 57 19.35 10.48 5.44
N ARG A 58 19.01 11.71 5.00
CA ARG A 58 19.55 12.30 3.77
C ARG A 58 20.95 12.91 3.95
N GLU A 59 21.24 13.39 5.15
CA GLU A 59 22.47 14.14 5.47
C GLU A 59 23.53 13.26 6.16
N ASP A 60 23.11 12.22 6.87
CA ASP A 60 24.00 11.37 7.66
C ASP A 60 25.00 10.60 6.80
N PHE A 61 26.19 10.42 7.36
CA PHE A 61 27.29 9.66 6.79
C PHE A 61 27.53 8.40 7.62
N TYR A 62 26.81 7.33 7.32
CA TYR A 62 27.12 6.00 7.82
C TYR A 62 28.04 5.23 6.85
N SER A 63 28.70 4.20 7.36
CA SER A 63 29.38 3.22 6.51
C SER A 63 28.40 2.50 5.59
N ASP A 64 28.88 2.05 4.42
CA ASP A 64 28.06 1.29 3.47
C ASP A 64 27.45 0.02 4.09
N ALA A 65 28.16 -0.63 5.01
CA ALA A 65 27.66 -1.81 5.72
C ALA A 65 26.38 -1.50 6.53
N ILE A 66 26.34 -0.35 7.19
CA ILE A 66 25.15 0.10 7.94
C ILE A 66 24.00 0.39 6.96
N TRP A 67 24.27 1.11 5.86
CA TRP A 67 23.25 1.40 4.86
C TRP A 67 22.68 0.13 4.21
N THR A 68 23.52 -0.84 3.87
CA THR A 68 23.09 -2.11 3.30
C THR A 68 22.26 -2.93 4.28
N SER A 69 22.68 -2.99 5.56
CA SER A 69 21.91 -3.66 6.60
C SER A 69 20.54 -3.00 6.78
N ALA A 70 20.51 -1.66 6.87
CA ALA A 70 19.27 -0.91 6.99
C ALA A 70 18.34 -1.11 5.79
N PHE A 71 18.88 -1.09 4.56
CA PHE A 71 18.12 -1.37 3.35
C PHE A 71 17.47 -2.75 3.40
N ASN A 72 18.21 -3.79 3.77
CA ASN A 72 17.68 -5.16 3.84
C ASN A 72 16.54 -5.25 4.87
N SER A 73 16.75 -4.74 6.09
CA SER A 73 15.74 -4.77 7.14
C SER A 73 14.48 -3.96 6.79
N LEU A 74 14.67 -2.72 6.31
CA LEU A 74 13.56 -1.82 5.99
C LEU A 74 12.79 -2.28 4.74
N SER A 75 13.48 -2.80 3.72
CA SER A 75 12.82 -3.32 2.52
C SER A 75 11.93 -4.51 2.84
N THR A 76 12.40 -5.44 3.69
CA THR A 76 11.58 -6.54 4.19
C THR A 76 10.37 -6.03 4.98
N ALA A 77 10.58 -5.10 5.91
CA ALA A 77 9.49 -4.54 6.71
C ALA A 77 8.45 -3.81 5.85
N ALA A 78 8.90 -2.96 4.92
CA ALA A 78 8.04 -2.23 4.00
C ALA A 78 7.23 -3.18 3.12
N ARG A 79 7.88 -4.19 2.51
CA ARG A 79 7.20 -5.20 1.70
C ARG A 79 6.12 -5.90 2.51
N TRP A 80 6.43 -6.46 3.68
CA TRP A 80 5.41 -7.11 4.51
C TRP A 80 4.26 -6.18 4.88
N HIS A 81 4.57 -4.94 5.28
CA HIS A 81 3.54 -3.97 5.63
C HIS A 81 2.59 -3.63 4.46
N THR A 82 3.04 -3.74 3.20
CA THR A 82 2.12 -3.60 2.06
C THR A 82 1.09 -4.74 1.97
N TYR A 83 1.43 -5.97 2.36
CA TYR A 83 0.50 -7.13 2.36
C TYR A 83 -0.41 -7.22 3.60
N VAL A 84 0.10 -6.86 4.79
CA VAL A 84 -0.56 -7.15 6.08
C VAL A 84 -0.73 -5.96 7.02
N GLY A 85 -0.34 -4.74 6.63
CA GLY A 85 -0.40 -3.54 7.48
C GLY A 85 -1.82 -3.08 7.82
N ASN A 86 -2.05 -1.77 7.80
CA ASN A 86 -3.38 -1.19 8.07
C ASN A 86 -4.38 -1.54 6.95
N LYS A 87 -5.18 -2.60 7.14
CA LYS A 87 -6.14 -3.11 6.16
C LYS A 87 -7.56 -3.22 6.74
N HIS A 88 -8.55 -2.82 5.95
CA HIS A 88 -9.92 -3.31 6.08
C HIS A 88 -10.01 -4.68 5.42
N VAL A 89 -10.50 -5.68 6.15
CA VAL A 89 -10.55 -7.05 5.66
C VAL A 89 -12.00 -7.47 5.41
N SER A 90 -12.24 -8.11 4.27
CA SER A 90 -13.50 -8.74 3.92
C SER A 90 -13.23 -10.15 3.41
N PHE A 91 -14.13 -11.08 3.70
CA PHE A 91 -13.96 -12.49 3.39
C PHE A 91 -15.12 -12.97 2.52
N PHE A 92 -14.79 -13.71 1.46
CA PHE A 92 -15.74 -14.48 0.68
C PHE A 92 -15.53 -15.96 0.96
N ASP A 93 -16.58 -16.62 1.41
CA ASP A 93 -16.61 -18.06 1.58
C ASP A 93 -16.87 -18.73 0.22
N LEU A 94 -15.87 -19.44 -0.30
CA LEU A 94 -16.01 -20.13 -1.58
C LEU A 94 -16.93 -21.35 -1.48
N ARG A 95 -17.19 -21.85 -0.27
CA ARG A 95 -18.13 -22.97 -0.03
C ARG A 95 -19.58 -22.59 -0.28
N GLU A 96 -19.88 -21.29 -0.27
CA GLU A 96 -21.18 -20.73 -0.65
C GLU A 96 -21.35 -20.59 -2.17
N GLN A 97 -20.31 -20.90 -2.97
CA GLN A 97 -20.38 -20.98 -4.42
C GLN A 97 -20.70 -22.42 -4.86
N ASN A 98 -21.04 -22.60 -6.14
CA ASN A 98 -21.13 -23.95 -6.69
C ASN A 98 -19.74 -24.62 -6.71
N GLU A 99 -19.70 -25.95 -6.56
CA GLU A 99 -18.45 -26.72 -6.41
C GLU A 99 -17.50 -26.58 -7.62
N ASP A 100 -18.03 -26.45 -8.83
CA ASP A 100 -17.22 -26.25 -10.04
C ASP A 100 -16.50 -24.89 -10.01
N ALA A 101 -17.21 -23.82 -9.63
CA ALA A 101 -16.65 -22.48 -9.51
C ALA A 101 -15.60 -22.40 -8.40
N LYS A 102 -15.90 -22.97 -7.22
CA LYS A 102 -14.93 -23.12 -6.13
C LYS A 102 -13.67 -23.82 -6.63
N THR A 103 -13.82 -24.99 -7.26
CA THR A 103 -12.70 -25.80 -7.74
C THR A 103 -11.85 -25.04 -8.76
N GLN A 104 -12.47 -24.30 -9.70
CA GLN A 104 -11.74 -23.50 -10.68
C GLN A 104 -10.92 -22.39 -10.04
N VAL A 105 -11.48 -21.66 -9.05
CA VAL A 105 -10.76 -20.60 -8.34
C VAL A 105 -9.56 -21.17 -7.60
N LEU A 106 -9.75 -22.27 -6.87
CA LEU A 106 -8.71 -22.91 -6.07
C LEU A 106 -7.61 -23.53 -6.93
N ASP A 107 -7.97 -24.24 -8.00
CA ASP A 107 -7.02 -24.85 -8.94
C ASP A 107 -6.20 -23.79 -9.66
N TRP A 108 -6.86 -22.72 -10.13
CA TRP A 108 -6.17 -21.60 -10.75
C TRP A 108 -5.19 -20.96 -9.79
N ALA A 109 -5.61 -20.62 -8.56
CA ALA A 109 -4.76 -20.01 -7.55
C ALA A 109 -3.54 -20.87 -7.21
N LEU A 110 -3.73 -22.18 -7.03
CA LEU A 110 -2.66 -23.08 -6.60
C LEU A 110 -1.66 -23.43 -7.72
N LYS A 111 -2.13 -23.58 -8.95
CA LYS A 111 -1.32 -24.20 -10.02
C LYS A 111 -0.97 -23.28 -11.17
N ARG A 112 -1.78 -22.26 -11.45
CA ARG A 112 -1.73 -21.52 -12.72
C ARG A 112 -1.52 -20.02 -12.57
N ALA A 113 -2.02 -19.42 -11.48
CA ALA A 113 -2.13 -17.99 -11.33
C ALA A 113 -0.79 -17.25 -11.49
N VAL A 114 0.32 -17.78 -10.97
CA VAL A 114 1.65 -17.15 -11.13
C VAL A 114 2.06 -17.05 -12.61
N ASP A 115 1.88 -18.14 -13.37
CA ASP A 115 2.22 -18.18 -14.80
C ASP A 115 1.25 -17.35 -15.64
N ASP A 116 -0.05 -17.50 -15.38
CA ASP A 116 -1.13 -16.79 -16.06
C ASP A 116 -1.00 -15.26 -15.89
N LEU A 117 -0.60 -14.80 -14.70
CA LEU A 117 -0.44 -13.37 -14.38
C LEU A 117 0.92 -12.80 -14.80
N ARG A 118 1.93 -13.64 -15.10
CA ARG A 118 3.28 -13.19 -15.47
C ARG A 118 3.31 -12.16 -16.59
N PRO A 119 2.54 -12.26 -17.70
CA PRO A 119 2.50 -11.23 -18.73
C PRO A 119 2.00 -9.88 -18.23
N ILE A 120 1.03 -9.87 -17.31
CA ILE A 120 0.51 -8.64 -16.69
C ILE A 120 1.60 -8.02 -15.81
N LEU A 121 2.27 -8.84 -15.00
CA LEU A 121 3.33 -8.40 -14.10
C LEU A 121 4.57 -7.86 -14.82
N ARG A 122 4.86 -8.33 -16.05
CA ARG A 122 5.94 -7.78 -16.90
C ARG A 122 5.69 -6.33 -17.32
N HIS A 123 4.43 -5.90 -17.33
CA HIS A 123 4.03 -4.54 -17.66
C HIS A 123 3.61 -3.74 -16.42
N ARG A 124 4.00 -4.19 -15.22
CA ARG A 124 3.76 -3.42 -14.00
C ARG A 124 4.47 -2.08 -14.09
N PRO A 125 3.87 -1.00 -13.56
CA PRO A 125 4.43 0.34 -13.66
C PRO A 125 5.74 0.51 -12.88
N PHE A 126 5.92 -0.23 -11.78
CA PHE A 126 7.08 -0.16 -10.89
C PHE A 126 7.12 -1.39 -9.96
N ASP A 127 8.24 -1.58 -9.24
CA ASP A 127 8.31 -2.51 -8.12
C ASP A 127 7.67 -1.91 -6.86
N ILE A 128 7.19 -2.75 -5.94
CA ILE A 128 6.51 -2.32 -4.70
C ILE A 128 7.36 -1.33 -3.91
N LEU A 129 8.67 -1.57 -3.83
CA LEU A 129 9.59 -0.72 -3.07
C LEU A 129 9.93 0.59 -3.79
N ASP A 130 9.68 0.67 -5.09
CA ASP A 130 9.90 1.84 -5.94
C ASP A 130 8.61 2.63 -6.17
N ALA A 131 7.56 2.34 -5.40
CA ALA A 131 6.28 2.99 -5.58
C ALA A 131 6.36 4.51 -5.34
N PRO A 132 5.65 5.31 -6.15
CA PRO A 132 5.65 6.76 -6.00
C PRO A 132 5.03 7.16 -4.67
N THR A 133 5.67 8.10 -3.97
CA THR A 133 5.19 8.64 -2.69
C THR A 133 4.85 10.13 -2.78
N ARG A 134 5.32 10.80 -3.84
CA ARG A 134 5.13 12.24 -4.06
C ARG A 134 3.87 12.50 -4.86
N LYS A 135 3.20 13.62 -4.55
CA LYS A 135 1.93 14.00 -5.20
C LYS A 135 2.02 14.01 -6.73
N ALA A 136 3.06 14.64 -7.30
CA ALA A 136 3.22 14.75 -8.75
C ALA A 136 3.26 13.38 -9.44
N ASP A 137 3.97 12.42 -8.84
CA ASP A 137 4.15 11.07 -9.39
C ASP A 137 2.90 10.19 -9.19
N LEU A 138 2.08 10.52 -8.19
CA LEU A 138 0.82 9.84 -7.86
C LEU A 138 -0.37 10.27 -8.73
N GLU A 139 -0.40 11.51 -9.22
CA GLU A 139 -1.54 12.05 -10.00
C GLU A 139 -1.88 11.18 -11.23
N GLN A 140 -0.87 10.61 -11.89
CA GLN A 140 -1.07 9.73 -13.07
C GLN A 140 -1.85 8.43 -12.75
N TYR A 141 -1.97 8.07 -11.48
CA TYR A 141 -2.64 6.84 -11.02
C TYR A 141 -3.97 7.10 -10.30
N LYS A 142 -4.36 8.37 -10.12
CA LYS A 142 -5.53 8.78 -9.31
C LYS A 142 -6.86 8.21 -9.81
N THR A 143 -7.05 8.15 -11.13
CA THR A 143 -8.30 7.69 -11.76
C THR A 143 -8.18 6.31 -12.40
N SER A 144 -6.98 5.75 -12.50
CA SER A 144 -6.77 4.45 -13.14
C SER A 144 -7.31 3.31 -12.29
N ALA A 145 -7.87 2.27 -12.91
CA ALA A 145 -8.20 1.03 -12.20
C ALA A 145 -6.97 0.49 -11.42
N PRO A 146 -7.18 -0.18 -10.27
CA PRO A 146 -6.08 -0.78 -9.51
C PRO A 146 -5.21 -1.68 -10.41
N ARG A 147 -3.88 -1.51 -10.31
CA ARG A 147 -2.92 -2.23 -11.14
C ARG A 147 -2.27 -3.36 -10.36
N LEU A 148 -2.25 -4.56 -10.91
CA LEU A 148 -1.54 -5.69 -10.30
C LEU A 148 -0.02 -5.44 -10.32
N LEU A 149 0.62 -5.46 -9.15
CA LEU A 149 2.07 -5.28 -8.98
C LEU A 149 2.79 -6.59 -8.70
N ALA A 150 2.17 -7.52 -7.97
CA ALA A 150 2.76 -8.78 -7.57
C ALA A 150 1.73 -9.91 -7.48
N ALA A 151 2.18 -11.13 -7.71
CA ALA A 151 1.44 -12.36 -7.50
C ALA A 151 2.37 -13.41 -6.90
N ASP A 152 2.14 -13.80 -5.64
CA ASP A 152 3.02 -14.68 -4.89
C ASP A 152 2.24 -15.84 -4.28
N LEU A 153 2.70 -17.08 -4.50
CA LEU A 153 2.14 -18.27 -3.86
C LEU A 153 3.00 -18.63 -2.64
N GLN A 154 2.42 -18.58 -1.44
CA GLN A 154 3.11 -18.95 -0.21
C GLN A 154 2.17 -19.69 0.74
N GLY A 155 2.57 -20.88 1.20
CA GLY A 155 1.83 -21.64 2.22
C GLY A 155 0.39 -22.00 1.83
N GLY A 156 0.11 -22.29 0.56
CA GLY A 156 -1.26 -22.54 0.07
C GLY A 156 -2.11 -21.27 -0.06
N LYS A 157 -1.49 -20.08 -0.07
CA LYS A 157 -2.18 -18.82 -0.27
C LYS A 157 -1.61 -18.09 -1.48
N MET A 158 -2.46 -17.72 -2.42
CA MET A 158 -2.11 -16.85 -3.54
C MET A 158 -2.36 -15.40 -3.14
N TYR A 159 -1.30 -14.61 -3.04
CA TYR A 159 -1.34 -13.19 -2.74
C TYR A 159 -1.24 -12.39 -4.02
N LEU A 160 -2.27 -11.59 -4.31
CA LEU A 160 -2.30 -10.66 -5.44
C LEU A 160 -2.30 -9.24 -4.92
N GLN A 161 -1.23 -8.50 -5.18
CA GLN A 161 -1.11 -7.12 -4.72
C GLN A 161 -1.48 -6.13 -5.82
N PHE A 162 -2.42 -5.26 -5.52
CA PHE A 162 -2.90 -4.21 -6.40
C PHE A 162 -2.49 -2.84 -5.88
N PHE A 163 -2.11 -1.95 -6.80
CA PHE A 163 -1.80 -0.56 -6.49
C PHE A 163 -2.86 0.39 -7.02
N SER A 164 -3.23 1.36 -6.19
CA SER A 164 -4.04 2.50 -6.57
C SER A 164 -3.54 3.76 -5.87
N THR A 165 -3.90 4.93 -6.40
CA THR A 165 -3.74 6.20 -5.69
C THR A 165 -5.10 6.68 -5.23
N ARG A 166 -5.19 7.10 -3.97
CA ARG A 166 -6.44 7.62 -3.39
C ARG A 166 -6.23 8.99 -2.79
N ALA A 167 -7.27 9.81 -2.89
CA ALA A 167 -7.33 11.10 -2.22
C ALA A 167 -7.98 10.91 -0.86
N TYR A 168 -7.31 11.40 0.17
CA TYR A 168 -7.80 11.41 1.54
C TYR A 168 -7.86 12.85 2.05
N SER A 169 -8.93 13.17 2.77
CA SER A 169 -9.06 14.44 3.46
C SER A 169 -8.58 14.29 4.90
N MET A 170 -7.60 15.10 5.27
CA MET A 170 -7.05 15.18 6.61
C MET A 170 -7.48 16.51 7.23
N ARG A 171 -7.94 16.45 8.49
CA ARG A 171 -8.21 17.61 9.31
C ARG A 171 -6.96 17.89 10.14
N GLU A 172 -6.44 19.11 10.05
CA GLU A 172 -5.31 19.57 10.85
C GLU A 172 -5.73 20.82 11.64
N SER A 173 -5.47 20.81 12.95
CA SER A 173 -5.69 22.00 13.77
C SER A 173 -4.64 23.04 13.40
N LEU A 174 -5.08 24.26 13.08
CA LEU A 174 -4.18 25.34 12.70
C LEU A 174 -3.80 26.16 13.93
N ASP A 175 -2.49 26.31 14.13
CA ASP A 175 -1.95 27.14 15.20
C ASP A 175 -2.08 28.63 14.84
N ILE A 176 -3.18 29.24 15.30
CA ILE A 176 -3.53 30.64 15.04
C ILE A 176 -2.42 31.58 15.56
N SER A 177 -1.67 31.18 16.60
CA SER A 177 -0.59 32.01 17.17
C SER A 177 0.57 32.28 16.20
N LYS A 178 0.71 31.45 15.15
CA LYS A 178 1.73 31.60 14.11
C LYS A 178 1.26 32.44 12.91
N MET A 179 0.02 32.92 12.92
CA MET A 179 -0.55 33.71 11.83
C MET A 179 -0.23 35.20 11.99
N SER A 180 -0.42 35.97 10.90
CA SER A 180 -0.27 37.43 10.97
C SER A 180 -1.37 38.06 11.83
N ALA A 181 -1.13 39.25 12.40
CA ALA A 181 -2.11 39.96 13.24
C ALA A 181 -3.47 40.18 12.54
N ALA A 182 -3.47 40.38 11.21
CA ALA A 182 -4.69 40.51 10.43
C ALA A 182 -5.49 39.20 10.35
N GLN A 183 -4.80 38.06 10.26
CA GLN A 183 -5.42 36.73 10.25
C GLN A 183 -5.91 36.33 11.64
N ILE A 184 -5.15 36.64 12.70
CA ILE A 184 -5.55 36.38 14.09
C ILE A 184 -6.89 37.07 14.38
N LYS A 185 -7.01 38.36 14.02
CA LYS A 185 -8.26 39.12 14.19
C LYS A 185 -9.44 38.52 13.41
N LEU A 186 -9.19 37.92 12.24
CA LEU A 186 -10.22 37.26 11.44
C LEU A 186 -10.76 35.99 12.13
N PHE A 187 -9.94 35.34 12.94
CA PHE A 187 -10.28 34.07 13.59
C PHE A 187 -10.55 34.20 15.10
N GLU A 188 -10.56 35.41 15.65
CA GLU A 188 -10.64 35.69 17.09
C GLU A 188 -11.94 35.17 17.74
N GLU A 189 -13.03 35.06 16.98
CA GLU A 189 -14.33 34.57 17.45
C GLU A 189 -14.47 33.04 17.41
N TYR A 190 -13.49 32.31 16.86
CA TYR A 190 -13.55 30.86 16.72
C TYR A 190 -12.72 30.17 17.81
N GLU A 191 -13.34 29.20 18.51
CA GLU A 191 -12.64 28.38 19.51
C GLU A 191 -11.57 27.46 18.89
N GLU A 192 -11.82 26.98 17.67
CA GLU A 192 -10.89 26.15 16.91
C GLU A 192 -10.97 26.48 15.41
N VAL A 193 -9.81 26.56 14.77
CA VAL A 193 -9.69 26.67 13.31
C VAL A 193 -9.10 25.38 12.76
N ILE A 194 -9.89 24.66 11.97
CA ILE A 194 -9.49 23.39 11.36
C ILE A 194 -9.21 23.60 9.87
N GLY A 195 -7.98 23.33 9.47
CA GLY A 195 -7.60 23.19 8.06
C GLY A 195 -8.04 21.83 7.53
N VAL A 196 -8.62 21.80 6.33
CA VAL A 196 -8.89 20.55 5.60
C VAL A 196 -7.93 20.48 4.43
N LYS A 197 -7.05 19.48 4.42
CA LYS A 197 -6.08 19.25 3.36
C LYS A 197 -6.35 17.91 2.69
N THR A 198 -6.44 17.92 1.36
CA THR A 198 -6.49 16.69 0.57
C THR A 198 -5.08 16.22 0.23
N ARG A 199 -4.77 14.97 0.57
CA ARG A 199 -3.50 14.31 0.25
C ARG A 199 -3.74 13.13 -0.69
N LEU A 200 -2.90 12.99 -1.71
CA LEU A 200 -2.82 11.75 -2.48
C LEU A 200 -1.90 10.77 -1.77
N VAL A 201 -2.35 9.52 -1.65
CA VAL A 201 -1.63 8.48 -0.93
C VAL A 201 -1.51 7.23 -1.81
N PRO A 202 -0.33 6.58 -1.87
CA PRO A 202 -0.18 5.27 -2.48
C PRO A 202 -0.87 4.20 -1.64
N CYS A 203 -1.75 3.42 -2.27
CA CYS A 203 -2.50 2.36 -1.62
C CYS A 203 -2.19 1.01 -2.24
N PHE A 204 -1.93 0.02 -1.39
CA PHE A 204 -1.59 -1.35 -1.79
C PHE A 204 -2.64 -2.31 -1.25
N ASP A 205 -3.60 -2.65 -2.10
CA ASP A 205 -4.66 -3.59 -1.77
C ASP A 205 -4.17 -5.02 -2.03
N THR A 206 -4.61 -5.97 -1.22
CA THR A 206 -4.20 -7.38 -1.39
C THR A 206 -5.42 -8.27 -1.46
N VAL A 207 -5.48 -9.11 -2.49
CA VAL A 207 -6.43 -10.22 -2.56
C VAL A 207 -5.67 -11.49 -2.22
N VAL A 208 -6.19 -12.28 -1.28
CA VAL A 208 -5.61 -13.56 -0.86
C VAL A 208 -6.59 -14.66 -1.21
N VAL A 209 -6.22 -15.58 -2.09
CA VAL A 209 -6.97 -16.83 -2.28
C VAL A 209 -6.33 -17.88 -1.37
N ASP A 210 -7.04 -18.23 -0.29
CA ASP A 210 -6.59 -19.21 0.70
C ASP A 210 -7.13 -20.60 0.34
N THR A 211 -6.28 -21.41 -0.27
CA THR A 211 -6.67 -22.74 -0.75
C THR A 211 -6.76 -23.77 0.36
N ASN A 212 -6.31 -23.44 1.58
CA ASN A 212 -6.42 -24.35 2.72
C ASN A 212 -7.75 -24.19 3.45
N ASN A 213 -8.41 -23.02 3.31
CA ASN A 213 -9.63 -22.69 4.04
C ASN A 213 -10.83 -22.43 3.12
N ASP A 214 -10.67 -22.56 1.80
CA ASP A 214 -11.69 -22.25 0.78
C ASP A 214 -12.22 -20.80 0.90
N LEU A 215 -11.30 -19.84 1.09
CA LEU A 215 -11.64 -18.42 1.29
C LEU A 215 -10.95 -17.51 0.27
N VAL A 216 -11.60 -16.39 -0.04
CA VAL A 216 -10.95 -15.23 -0.66
C VAL A 216 -11.01 -14.05 0.30
N GLU A 217 -9.85 -13.55 0.69
CA GLU A 217 -9.72 -12.37 1.54
C GLU A 217 -9.42 -11.13 0.69
N PHE A 218 -10.19 -10.07 0.86
CA PHE A 218 -9.88 -8.73 0.35
C PHE A 218 -9.34 -7.89 1.49
N ARG A 219 -8.10 -7.43 1.35
CA ARG A 219 -7.40 -6.57 2.31
C ARG A 219 -7.21 -5.21 1.68
N ILE A 220 -8.14 -4.32 1.96
CA ILE A 220 -8.17 -2.98 1.41
C ILE A 220 -7.37 -2.05 2.31
N ASP A 221 -6.35 -1.44 1.73
CA ASP A 221 -5.47 -0.51 2.42
C ASP A 221 -6.24 0.68 2.97
N PHE A 222 -5.97 1.12 4.19
CA PHE A 222 -6.51 2.36 4.71
C PHE A 222 -5.46 3.13 5.49
N GLN A 223 -5.67 4.44 5.59
CA GLN A 223 -4.77 5.32 6.31
C GLN A 223 -5.38 5.72 7.64
N PRO A 224 -4.72 5.41 8.78
CA PRO A 224 -5.20 5.82 10.09
C PRO A 224 -5.42 7.35 10.15
N GLY A 225 -6.56 7.77 10.69
CA GLY A 225 -6.91 9.18 10.83
C GLY A 225 -7.39 9.87 9.55
N MET A 226 -7.58 9.11 8.46
CA MET A 226 -8.09 9.66 7.21
C MET A 226 -9.52 9.15 6.92
N ALA A 227 -10.41 10.07 6.54
CA ALA A 227 -11.73 9.71 6.06
C ALA A 227 -11.65 9.37 4.56
N GLU A 228 -12.09 8.17 4.17
CA GLU A 228 -12.25 7.83 2.76
C GLU A 228 -13.33 8.70 2.11
N ASP A 229 -13.05 9.15 0.88
CA ASP A 229 -14.07 9.75 0.04
C ASP A 229 -15.12 8.67 -0.31
N ARG A 230 -16.33 8.85 0.23
CA ARG A 230 -17.43 7.88 0.13
C ARG A 230 -17.87 7.61 -1.31
N ASN A 231 -17.48 8.45 -2.27
CA ASN A 231 -17.88 8.32 -3.66
C ASN A 231 -17.12 7.23 -4.45
N ASN A 232 -16.11 6.57 -3.85
CA ASN A 232 -15.28 5.61 -4.55
C ASN A 232 -14.84 4.43 -3.66
N SER A 233 -15.64 3.36 -3.62
CA SER A 233 -15.31 2.16 -2.85
C SER A 233 -14.07 1.46 -3.43
N ALA A 234 -12.94 1.58 -2.74
CA ALA A 234 -11.69 0.89 -3.09
C ALA A 234 -11.90 -0.62 -3.17
N PHE A 235 -12.71 -1.18 -2.25
CA PHE A 235 -13.13 -2.58 -2.27
C PHE A 235 -13.76 -2.99 -3.61
N ALA A 236 -14.78 -2.25 -4.08
CA ALA A 236 -15.46 -2.58 -5.32
C ALA A 236 -14.53 -2.55 -6.54
N ARG A 237 -13.57 -1.61 -6.58
CA ARG A 237 -12.58 -1.50 -7.66
C ARG A 237 -11.62 -2.69 -7.66
N VAL A 238 -11.08 -3.08 -6.51
CA VAL A 238 -10.17 -4.22 -6.40
C VAL A 238 -10.90 -5.53 -6.71
N MET A 239 -12.14 -5.69 -6.21
CA MET A 239 -12.99 -6.83 -6.54
C MET A 239 -13.28 -6.94 -8.04
N THR A 240 -13.60 -5.81 -8.68
CA THR A 240 -13.80 -5.76 -10.15
C THR A 240 -12.54 -6.19 -10.89
N GLU A 241 -11.39 -5.69 -10.48
CA GLU A 241 -10.10 -6.03 -11.11
C GLU A 241 -9.70 -7.49 -10.92
N PHE A 242 -9.92 -8.03 -9.72
CA PHE A 242 -9.71 -9.45 -9.45
C PHE A 242 -10.64 -10.33 -10.29
N ASN A 243 -11.95 -10.04 -10.30
CA ASN A 243 -12.91 -10.78 -11.11
C ASN A 243 -12.65 -10.65 -12.61
N ARG A 244 -12.16 -9.50 -13.08
CA ARG A 244 -11.75 -9.31 -14.48
C ARG A 244 -10.57 -10.20 -14.83
N ALA A 245 -9.56 -10.28 -13.96
CA ALA A 245 -8.41 -11.15 -14.15
C ALA A 245 -8.85 -12.62 -14.20
N THR A 246 -9.70 -13.06 -13.28
CA THR A 246 -10.14 -14.46 -13.20
C THR A 246 -11.05 -14.85 -14.37
N THR A 247 -11.95 -13.95 -14.78
CA THR A 247 -12.81 -14.14 -15.97
C THR A 247 -11.97 -14.37 -17.22
N LYS A 248 -10.82 -13.68 -17.35
CA LYS A 248 -9.92 -13.87 -18.49
C LYS A 248 -9.30 -15.28 -18.53
N PHE A 249 -9.01 -15.90 -17.39
CA PHE A 249 -8.25 -17.15 -17.33
C PHE A 249 -9.10 -18.42 -17.18
N PHE A 250 -10.31 -18.30 -16.65
CA PHE A 250 -11.22 -19.44 -16.50
C PHE A 250 -12.70 -19.09 -16.75
N GLY A 251 -12.98 -17.95 -17.39
CA GLY A 251 -14.31 -17.66 -17.96
C GLY A 251 -15.35 -17.08 -17.00
N GLN A 252 -15.05 -16.95 -15.71
CA GLN A 252 -15.95 -16.38 -14.71
C GLN A 252 -15.24 -15.58 -13.60
N GLY A 253 -16.01 -14.72 -12.93
CA GLY A 253 -15.54 -14.00 -11.74
C GLY A 253 -15.32 -14.98 -10.57
N ALA A 254 -14.24 -14.79 -9.82
CA ALA A 254 -13.92 -15.66 -8.69
C ALA A 254 -14.79 -15.41 -7.46
N VAL A 255 -15.36 -14.21 -7.31
CA VAL A 255 -16.21 -13.84 -6.19
C VAL A 255 -17.44 -13.06 -6.65
N GLY A 256 -18.53 -13.17 -5.90
CA GLY A 256 -19.81 -12.50 -6.21
C GLY A 256 -20.94 -12.88 -5.25
N VAL A 257 -20.81 -14.03 -4.60
CA VAL A 257 -21.64 -14.52 -3.49
C VAL A 257 -20.75 -14.98 -2.34
N GLY A 258 -21.32 -15.18 -1.14
CA GLY A 258 -20.58 -15.68 0.02
C GLY A 258 -19.82 -14.63 0.81
N LEU A 259 -20.12 -13.33 0.64
CA LEU A 259 -19.54 -12.27 1.49
C LEU A 259 -19.96 -12.50 2.95
N MET A 260 -18.98 -12.74 3.82
CA MET A 260 -19.22 -13.06 5.21
C MET A 260 -19.63 -11.81 6.00
N ASN A 261 -20.75 -11.90 6.72
CA ASN A 261 -21.15 -10.88 7.67
C ASN A 261 -20.49 -11.12 9.03
N LEU A 262 -19.47 -10.33 9.36
CA LEU A 262 -18.76 -10.42 10.64
C LEU A 262 -19.46 -9.67 11.79
N HIS A 263 -20.52 -8.89 11.51
CA HIS A 263 -21.23 -8.12 12.53
C HIS A 263 -21.63 -8.96 13.76
N PRO A 264 -22.20 -10.18 13.61
CA PRO A 264 -22.58 -10.99 14.77
C PRO A 264 -21.41 -11.35 15.69
N ALA A 265 -20.19 -11.50 15.16
CA ALA A 265 -19.00 -11.84 15.94
C ALA A 265 -18.42 -10.64 16.70
N ILE A 266 -18.56 -9.43 16.14
CA ILE A 266 -18.05 -8.18 16.76
C ILE A 266 -19.09 -7.48 17.63
N ASN A 267 -20.38 -7.74 17.42
CA ASN A 267 -21.47 -7.09 18.15
C ASN A 267 -21.31 -7.15 19.69
N PRO A 268 -20.85 -8.27 20.30
CA PRO A 268 -20.61 -8.32 21.74
C PRO A 268 -19.52 -7.36 22.25
N MET A 269 -18.65 -6.82 21.40
CA MET A 269 -17.61 -5.86 21.79
C MET A 269 -18.13 -4.42 21.89
N TYR A 270 -19.35 -4.16 21.42
CA TYR A 270 -20.01 -2.85 21.49
C TYR A 270 -20.97 -2.72 22.69
N LEU A 271 -21.17 -3.81 23.43
CA LEU A 271 -22.00 -3.89 24.65
C LEU A 271 -21.12 -3.81 25.90
#